data_AF-A0A4V1UTJ7-F1
#
_entry.id   AF-A0A4V1UTJ7-F1
#
_cell.length_a   1.000
_cell.length_b   1.000
_cell.length_c   1.000
_cell.angle_alpha   90.00
_cell.angle_beta   90.00
_cell.angle_gamma   90.00
#
_symmetry.space_group_name_H-M   'P 1'
#
loop_
_entity.id
_entity.type
_entity.pdbx_description
1 polymer ?
#
loop_
_entity_poly.entity_id
_entity_poly.type
_entity_poly.pdbx_seq_one_letter_code
_entity_poly.pdbx_strand_id
1 'polypeptide(L)'
;GTIFLDEIGELPVAMQVKLLRVLQEKEFEYVGGSVSIKIDVRIITATNRNLEKEIGDGNFRLDLYYRLNVFPILLPPLRERRSDIPALADYFAHKFCRSFNKTFNGIAPSMADELYGYNWPGNIRELENVIEQAVVLNDGHSPLNLTKKLSADLTGIPADLTVHTMEGIRHSQRETERAYINAALKQTKGRIRGKNGAAELLKIKPTTLESKMARLHINRMDFMQP
;
A
#
# COMPACT_ATOMS: atom_id res chain seq x y z
N GLY A 1 -4.57 13.52 -29.09
CA GLY A 1 -4.92 12.86 -27.81
C GLY A 1 -3.89 13.19 -26.74
N THR A 2 -3.97 12.62 -25.53
CA THR A 2 -2.95 12.79 -24.47
C THR A 2 -2.41 11.44 -24.03
N ILE A 3 -1.10 11.32 -23.89
CA ILE A 3 -0.41 10.13 -23.38
C ILE A 3 0.29 10.51 -22.07
N PHE A 4 0.12 9.67 -21.06
CA PHE A 4 0.86 9.76 -19.80
C PHE A 4 1.85 8.59 -19.73
N LEU A 5 3.14 8.90 -19.55
CA LEU A 5 4.21 7.92 -19.37
C LEU A 5 4.74 8.05 -17.94
N ASP A 6 4.48 7.06 -17.11
CA ASP A 6 5.04 7.00 -15.75
C ASP A 6 6.43 6.37 -15.78
N GLU A 7 7.22 6.66 -14.75
CA GLU A 7 8.54 6.06 -14.51
C GLU A 7 9.52 6.15 -15.71
N ILE A 8 9.51 7.28 -16.42
CA ILE A 8 10.29 7.42 -17.67
C ILE A 8 11.81 7.25 -17.49
N GLY A 9 12.32 7.52 -16.28
CA GLY A 9 13.72 7.31 -15.92
C GLY A 9 14.16 5.85 -15.87
N GLU A 10 13.23 4.89 -15.89
CA GLU A 10 13.53 3.45 -15.90
C GLU A 10 13.62 2.87 -17.31
N LEU A 11 13.31 3.69 -18.32
CA LEU A 11 13.26 3.25 -19.71
C LEU A 11 14.66 2.81 -20.18
N PRO A 12 14.82 1.58 -20.72
CA PRO A 12 16.11 1.15 -21.26
C PRO A 12 16.61 2.07 -22.37
N VAL A 13 17.93 2.28 -22.48
CA VAL A 13 18.54 3.20 -23.44
C VAL A 13 18.09 2.95 -24.89
N ALA A 14 17.92 1.68 -25.28
CA ALA A 14 17.41 1.33 -26.62
C ALA A 14 15.98 1.85 -26.88
N MET A 15 15.14 1.88 -25.85
CA MET A 15 13.77 2.39 -25.94
C MET A 15 13.73 3.92 -25.89
N GLN A 16 14.68 4.56 -25.21
CA GLN A 16 14.83 6.02 -25.22
C GLN A 16 15.04 6.56 -26.63
N VAL A 17 15.80 5.86 -27.48
CA VAL A 17 16.00 6.23 -28.90
C VAL A 17 14.69 6.18 -29.68
N LYS A 18 13.87 5.14 -29.46
CA LYS A 18 12.57 5.01 -30.13
C LYS A 18 11.62 6.12 -29.70
N LEU A 19 11.55 6.39 -28.39
CA LEU A 19 10.71 7.47 -27.87
C LEU A 19 11.16 8.84 -28.40
N LEU A 20 12.47 9.08 -28.50
CA LEU A 20 13.01 10.31 -29.08
C LEU A 20 12.55 10.51 -30.53
N ARG A 21 12.56 9.45 -31.36
CA ARG A 21 12.02 9.53 -32.72
C ARG A 21 10.54 9.89 -32.74
N VAL A 22 9.73 9.24 -31.89
CA VAL A 22 8.30 9.55 -31.76
C VAL A 22 8.08 11.02 -31.37
N LEU A 23 8.89 11.56 -30.46
CA LEU A 23 8.81 12.96 -30.03
C LEU A 23 9.24 13.95 -31.12
N GLN A 24 10.23 13.60 -31.93
CA GLN A 24 10.80 14.48 -32.96
C GLN A 24 10.00 14.44 -34.27
N GLU A 25 9.74 13.23 -34.78
CA GLU A 25 9.13 12.99 -36.08
C GLU A 25 7.60 12.97 -35.99
N LYS A 26 7.03 12.84 -34.78
CA LYS A 26 5.60 12.67 -34.54
C LYS A 26 5.03 11.48 -35.32
N GLU A 27 5.84 10.43 -35.45
CA GLU A 27 5.53 9.21 -36.17
C GLU A 27 5.97 8.00 -35.36
N PHE A 28 5.30 6.86 -35.55
CA PHE A 28 5.74 5.57 -34.99
C PHE A 28 5.45 4.42 -35.96
N GLU A 29 6.11 3.29 -35.73
CA GLU A 29 5.92 2.05 -36.47
C GLU A 29 5.39 0.95 -35.55
N TYR A 30 4.52 0.08 -36.06
CA TYR A 30 4.15 -1.14 -35.34
C TYR A 30 5.34 -2.10 -35.25
N VAL A 31 5.37 -2.92 -34.20
CA VAL A 31 6.37 -3.98 -34.08
C VAL A 31 6.26 -4.93 -35.27
N GLY A 32 7.32 -5.03 -36.08
CA GLY A 32 7.36 -5.87 -37.27
C GLY A 32 6.72 -5.24 -38.52
N GLY A 33 6.19 -4.02 -38.43
CA GLY A 33 5.73 -3.24 -39.57
C GLY A 33 6.78 -2.22 -40.03
N SER A 34 6.70 -1.81 -41.29
CA SER A 34 7.52 -0.74 -41.87
C SER A 34 6.72 0.52 -42.22
N VAL A 35 5.42 0.52 -41.92
CA VAL A 35 4.54 1.65 -42.19
C VAL A 35 4.61 2.61 -41.00
N SER A 36 5.12 3.80 -41.26
CA SER A 36 5.11 4.91 -40.30
C SER A 36 3.73 5.56 -40.21
N ILE A 37 3.31 5.85 -38.98
CA ILE A 37 1.98 6.40 -38.67
C ILE A 37 2.17 7.75 -37.96
N LYS A 38 1.63 8.81 -38.57
CA LYS A 38 1.60 10.15 -37.98
C LYS A 38 0.67 10.22 -36.78
N ILE A 39 1.15 10.89 -35.74
CA ILE A 39 0.40 11.12 -34.51
C ILE A 39 0.44 12.60 -34.11
N ASP A 40 -0.64 13.04 -33.48
CA ASP A 40 -0.68 14.32 -32.77
C ASP A 40 -1.17 14.08 -31.35
N VAL A 41 -0.20 14.05 -30.43
CA VAL A 41 -0.42 13.72 -29.03
C VAL A 41 0.32 14.68 -28.12
N ARG A 42 -0.36 15.11 -27.06
CA ARG A 42 0.27 15.74 -25.92
C ARG A 42 0.89 14.64 -25.06
N ILE A 43 2.15 14.80 -24.69
CA ILE A 43 2.85 13.84 -23.82
C ILE A 43 3.06 14.48 -22.46
N ILE A 44 2.72 13.73 -21.41
CA ILE A 44 2.99 14.05 -20.02
C ILE A 44 3.82 12.92 -19.46
N THR A 45 4.95 13.22 -18.83
CA THR A 45 5.85 12.21 -18.26
C THR A 45 6.06 12.43 -16.77
N ALA A 46 6.21 11.34 -16.03
CA ALA A 46 6.58 11.37 -14.62
C ALA A 46 7.76 10.46 -14.35
N THR A 47 8.54 10.76 -13.31
CA THR A 47 9.59 9.90 -12.80
C THR A 47 9.91 10.27 -11.35
N ASN A 48 10.33 9.27 -10.58
CA ASN A 48 10.90 9.41 -9.25
C ASN A 48 12.44 9.51 -9.25
N ARG A 49 13.11 9.31 -10.41
CA ARG A 49 14.56 9.37 -10.55
C ARG A 49 15.02 10.79 -10.82
N ASN A 50 16.22 11.13 -10.35
CA ASN A 50 16.88 12.35 -10.75
C ASN A 50 17.50 12.14 -12.14
N LEU A 51 16.84 12.62 -13.19
CA LEU A 51 17.29 12.43 -14.57
C LEU A 51 18.65 13.09 -14.86
N GLU A 52 19.00 14.18 -14.18
CA GLU A 52 20.31 14.83 -14.34
C GLU A 52 21.44 13.91 -13.86
N LYS A 53 21.21 13.21 -12.76
CA LYS A 53 22.12 12.16 -12.27
C LYS A 53 22.17 10.99 -13.23
N GLU A 54 21.03 10.49 -13.70
CA GLU A 54 20.98 9.36 -14.66
C GLU A 54 21.67 9.69 -16.00
N ILE A 55 21.70 10.97 -16.40
CA ILE A 55 22.50 11.43 -17.55
C ILE A 55 24.00 11.33 -17.24
N GLY A 56 24.42 11.79 -16.04
CA GLY A 56 25.81 11.67 -15.58
C GLY A 56 26.29 10.22 -15.50
N ASP A 57 25.40 9.30 -15.11
CA ASP A 57 25.66 7.86 -15.01
C ASP A 57 25.53 7.12 -16.36
N GLY A 58 25.12 7.80 -17.44
CA GLY A 58 24.96 7.23 -18.78
C GLY A 58 23.71 6.37 -18.98
N ASN A 59 22.81 6.32 -18.00
CA ASN A 59 21.57 5.57 -18.04
C ASN A 59 20.44 6.32 -18.76
N PHE A 60 20.56 7.63 -18.90
CA PHE A 60 19.56 8.47 -19.56
C PHE A 60 20.20 9.41 -20.59
N ARG A 61 19.56 9.53 -21.76
CA ARG A 61 20.10 10.37 -22.82
C ARG A 61 19.76 11.84 -22.63
N LEU A 62 20.77 12.69 -22.80
CA LEU A 62 20.65 14.14 -22.71
C LEU A 62 19.67 14.72 -23.75
N ASP A 63 19.66 14.17 -24.97
CA ASP A 63 18.77 14.64 -26.04
C ASP A 63 17.28 14.37 -25.75
N LEU A 64 16.96 13.21 -25.17
CA LEU A 64 15.62 12.89 -24.70
C LEU A 64 15.21 13.77 -23.51
N TYR A 65 16.11 14.00 -22.56
CA TYR A 65 15.85 14.87 -21.41
C TYR A 65 15.37 16.25 -21.84
N TYR A 66 16.05 16.90 -22.78
CA TYR A 66 15.63 18.23 -23.25
C TYR A 66 14.32 18.24 -24.05
N ARG A 67 13.84 17.10 -24.55
CA ARG A 67 12.53 16.99 -25.20
C ARG A 67 11.39 16.73 -24.23
N LEU A 68 11.69 16.09 -23.09
CA LEU A 68 10.70 15.85 -22.03
C LEU A 68 10.63 17.02 -21.03
N ASN A 69 11.78 17.58 -20.66
CA ASN A 69 11.90 18.61 -19.63
C ASN A 69 11.60 20.03 -20.16
N VAL A 70 10.47 20.19 -20.86
CA VAL A 70 10.02 21.49 -21.40
C VAL A 70 9.30 22.31 -20.33
N PHE A 71 8.45 21.64 -19.52
CA PHE A 71 7.71 22.28 -18.43
C PHE A 71 7.73 21.37 -17.19
N PRO A 72 8.80 21.43 -16.37
CA PRO A 72 8.92 20.60 -15.18
C PRO A 72 7.90 20.99 -14.12
N ILE A 73 7.25 19.97 -13.55
CA ILE A 73 6.41 20.12 -12.36
C ILE A 73 7.01 19.25 -11.27
N LEU A 74 7.59 19.87 -10.25
CA LEU A 74 8.10 19.17 -9.09
C LEU A 74 6.94 18.90 -8.13
N LEU A 75 6.68 17.63 -7.83
CA LEU A 75 5.67 17.25 -6.85
C LEU A 75 6.31 17.18 -5.45
N PRO A 76 5.89 18.03 -4.49
CA PRO A 76 6.44 18.00 -3.16
C PRO A 76 6.04 16.70 -2.43
N PRO A 77 6.96 16.08 -1.69
CA PRO A 77 6.66 14.95 -0.81
C PRO A 77 5.68 15.37 0.28
N LEU A 78 4.97 14.39 0.87
CA LEU A 78 3.94 14.66 1.88
C LEU A 78 4.49 15.44 3.10
N ARG A 79 5.74 15.19 3.48
CA ARG A 79 6.43 15.88 4.57
C ARG A 79 6.57 17.41 4.40
N GLU A 80 6.51 17.92 3.16
CA GLU A 80 6.57 19.35 2.83
C GLU A 80 5.17 20.00 2.79
N ARG A 81 4.11 19.19 2.85
CA ARG A 81 2.70 19.62 2.83
C ARG A 81 1.89 18.97 3.95
N ARG A 82 2.42 19.03 5.18
CA ARG A 82 1.81 18.39 6.36
C ARG A 82 0.40 18.88 6.67
N SER A 83 0.06 20.10 6.26
CA SER A 83 -1.30 20.67 6.37
C SER A 83 -2.36 19.81 5.67
N ASP A 84 -1.97 19.02 4.67
CA ASP A 84 -2.90 18.23 3.86
C ASP A 84 -3.19 16.87 4.50
N ILE A 85 -2.38 16.43 5.46
CA ILE A 85 -2.47 15.11 6.10
C ILE A 85 -3.86 14.85 6.70
N PRO A 86 -4.48 15.78 7.47
CA PRO A 86 -5.80 15.52 8.05
C PRO A 86 -6.88 15.28 6.98
N ALA A 87 -6.90 16.10 5.92
CA ALA A 87 -7.88 15.97 4.84
C ALA A 87 -7.66 14.69 4.02
N LEU A 88 -6.41 14.34 3.74
CA LEU A 88 -6.06 13.09 3.05
C LEU A 88 -6.41 11.87 3.89
N ALA A 89 -6.10 11.90 5.18
CA ALA A 89 -6.40 10.81 6.11
C ALA A 89 -7.90 10.55 6.21
N ASP A 90 -8.71 11.60 6.34
CA ASP A 90 -10.17 11.52 6.37
C ASP A 90 -10.74 10.95 5.05
N TYR A 91 -10.25 11.45 3.91
CA TYR A 91 -10.62 10.93 2.60
C TYR A 91 -10.35 9.42 2.46
N PHE A 92 -9.13 8.98 2.80
CA PHE A 92 -8.78 7.56 2.73
C PHE A 92 -9.60 6.72 3.73
N ALA A 93 -9.82 7.23 4.94
CA ALA A 93 -10.61 6.53 5.95
C ALA A 93 -12.04 6.29 5.45
N HIS A 94 -12.68 7.32 4.90
CA HIS A 94 -14.00 7.19 4.28
C HIS A 94 -14.01 6.21 3.10
N LYS A 95 -13.02 6.30 2.20
CA LYS A 95 -12.86 5.40 1.05
C LYS A 95 -12.79 3.94 1.49
N PHE A 96 -11.95 3.63 2.49
CA PHE A 96 -11.73 2.27 2.94
C PHE A 96 -12.85 1.74 3.84
N CYS A 97 -13.41 2.56 4.74
CA CYS A 97 -14.58 2.16 5.52
C CYS A 97 -15.73 1.74 4.60
N ARG A 98 -15.95 2.49 3.51
CA ARG A 98 -16.93 2.13 2.47
C ARG A 98 -16.58 0.83 1.76
N SER A 99 -15.32 0.62 1.36
CA SER A 99 -14.91 -0.60 0.64
C SER A 99 -14.97 -1.86 1.52
N PHE A 100 -14.72 -1.74 2.83
CA PHE A 100 -14.80 -2.83 3.80
C PHE A 100 -16.17 -2.95 4.48
N ASN A 101 -17.15 -2.15 4.08
CA ASN A 101 -18.50 -2.12 4.65
C ASN A 101 -18.50 -1.93 6.18
N LYS A 102 -17.66 -1.00 6.66
CA LYS A 102 -17.54 -0.57 8.05
C LYS A 102 -18.05 0.85 8.22
N THR A 103 -18.59 1.16 9.40
CA THR A 103 -18.95 2.53 9.76
C THR A 103 -17.69 3.33 10.09
N PHE A 104 -17.58 4.55 9.55
CA PHE A 104 -16.52 5.47 9.93
C PHE A 104 -16.95 6.28 11.16
N ASN A 105 -16.20 6.17 12.26
CA ASN A 105 -16.47 6.87 13.52
C ASN A 105 -15.42 7.96 13.81
N GLY A 106 -14.74 8.49 12.78
CA GLY A 106 -13.66 9.44 12.93
C GLY A 106 -12.30 8.80 13.16
N ILE A 107 -11.27 9.64 13.27
CA ILE A 107 -9.89 9.27 13.60
C ILE A 107 -9.63 9.65 15.07
N ALA A 108 -9.06 8.73 15.85
CA ALA A 108 -8.72 9.01 17.24
C ALA A 108 -7.68 10.13 17.33
N PRO A 109 -7.76 11.05 18.32
CA PRO A 109 -6.78 12.13 18.49
C PRO A 109 -5.34 11.63 18.57
N SER A 110 -5.11 10.50 19.25
CA SER A 110 -3.78 9.86 19.34
C SER A 110 -3.21 9.46 17.98
N MET A 111 -4.06 8.97 17.08
CA MET A 111 -3.66 8.62 15.72
C MET A 111 -3.43 9.88 14.88
N ALA A 112 -4.27 10.90 15.02
CA ALA A 112 -4.10 12.17 14.32
C ALA A 112 -2.76 12.86 14.67
N ASP A 113 -2.42 12.91 15.97
CA ASP A 113 -1.14 13.45 16.44
C ASP A 113 0.05 12.67 15.88
N GLU A 114 -0.08 11.33 15.81
CA GLU A 114 0.97 10.47 15.28
C GLU A 114 1.16 10.62 13.77
N LEU A 115 0.06 10.71 13.01
CA LEU A 115 0.10 11.01 11.58
C LEU A 115 0.74 12.37 11.30
N TYR A 116 0.51 13.37 12.16
CA TYR A 116 1.07 14.72 12.01
C TYR A 116 2.55 14.79 12.40
N GLY A 117 2.94 14.05 13.44
CA GLY A 117 4.31 13.98 13.98
C GLY A 117 5.25 13.11 13.15
N TYR A 118 4.72 12.20 12.34
CA TYR A 118 5.54 11.32 11.50
C TYR A 118 6.18 12.07 10.32
N ASN A 119 7.40 11.66 9.97
CA ASN A 119 8.22 12.38 8.99
C ASN A 119 7.85 12.12 7.54
N TRP A 120 6.99 11.12 7.26
CA TRP A 120 6.57 10.71 5.91
C TRP A 120 7.75 10.70 4.93
N PRO A 121 8.71 9.76 5.11
CA PRO A 121 9.83 9.62 4.18
C PRO A 121 9.33 9.30 2.76
N GLY A 122 8.18 8.62 2.65
CA GLY A 122 7.50 8.30 1.40
C GLY A 122 6.48 9.33 0.90
N ASN A 123 5.76 8.93 -0.16
CA ASN A 123 4.65 9.68 -0.76
C ASN A 123 3.32 9.36 -0.04
N ILE A 124 2.22 9.98 -0.49
CA ILE A 124 0.83 9.76 -0.07
C ILE A 124 0.44 8.27 0.04
N ARG A 125 1.05 7.38 -0.76
CA ARG A 125 0.81 5.92 -0.68
C ARG A 125 1.10 5.33 0.70
N GLU A 126 2.11 5.85 1.41
CA GLU A 126 2.41 5.39 2.77
C GLU A 126 1.27 5.76 3.73
N LEU A 127 0.76 6.99 3.63
CA LEU A 127 -0.42 7.43 4.38
C LEU A 127 -1.65 6.58 4.03
N GLU A 128 -1.91 6.36 2.74
CA GLU A 128 -3.02 5.53 2.28
C GLU A 128 -2.97 4.11 2.91
N ASN A 129 -1.81 3.46 2.88
CA ASN A 129 -1.61 2.13 3.45
C ASN A 129 -1.81 2.11 4.98
N VAL A 130 -1.30 3.11 5.69
CA VAL A 130 -1.46 3.23 7.15
C VAL A 130 -2.94 3.35 7.51
N ILE A 131 -3.69 4.19 6.78
CA ILE A 131 -5.13 4.34 6.99
C ILE A 131 -5.88 3.06 6.62
N GLU A 132 -5.55 2.42 5.50
CA GLU A 132 -6.15 1.15 5.09
C GLU A 132 -5.98 0.09 6.18
N GLN A 133 -4.76 -0.09 6.70
CA GLN A 133 -4.47 -1.03 7.77
C GLN A 133 -5.27 -0.72 9.05
N ALA A 134 -5.35 0.55 9.45
CA ALA A 134 -6.15 0.97 10.59
C ALA A 134 -7.63 0.62 10.40
N VAL A 135 -8.20 0.87 9.21
CA VAL A 135 -9.58 0.50 8.88
C VAL A 135 -9.78 -1.01 8.90
N VAL A 136 -8.84 -1.78 8.34
CA VAL A 136 -8.91 -3.25 8.31
C VAL A 136 -8.92 -3.85 9.72
N LEU A 137 -8.11 -3.31 10.64
CA LEU A 137 -7.99 -3.77 12.02
C LEU A 137 -9.12 -3.27 12.94
N ASN A 138 -9.73 -2.14 12.62
CA ASN A 138 -10.84 -1.58 13.39
C ASN A 138 -12.11 -2.44 13.29
N ASP A 139 -12.88 -2.55 14.37
CA ASP A 139 -14.10 -3.35 14.42
C ASP A 139 -15.35 -2.62 13.88
N GLY A 140 -15.22 -1.35 13.51
CA GLY A 140 -16.29 -0.49 13.02
C GLY A 140 -17.10 0.19 14.13
N HIS A 141 -16.72 0.02 15.40
CA HIS A 141 -17.46 0.56 16.56
C HIS A 141 -16.75 1.71 17.27
N SER A 142 -15.46 1.92 16.95
CA SER A 142 -14.61 2.93 17.58
C SER A 142 -13.94 3.80 16.51
N PRO A 143 -13.48 5.02 16.86
CA PRO A 143 -12.62 5.81 15.99
C PRO A 143 -11.38 5.02 15.57
N LEU A 144 -10.86 5.31 14.37
CA LEU A 144 -9.65 4.66 13.87
C LEU A 144 -8.47 4.97 14.78
N ASN A 145 -7.66 3.95 15.07
CA ASN A 145 -6.46 4.09 15.87
C ASN A 145 -5.34 3.22 15.28
N LEU A 146 -4.10 3.58 15.58
CA LEU A 146 -2.93 2.81 15.17
C LEU A 146 -2.65 1.72 16.21
N THR A 147 -2.65 0.46 15.78
CA THR A 147 -2.29 -0.67 16.65
C THR A 147 -0.79 -0.73 16.92
N LYS A 148 0.02 -0.17 16.02
CA LYS A 148 1.47 -0.04 16.14
C LYS A 148 1.85 1.40 15.89
N LYS A 149 2.79 1.91 16.67
CA LYS A 149 3.35 3.24 16.44
C LYS A 149 4.06 3.30 15.08
N LEU A 150 3.96 4.44 14.41
CA LEU A 150 4.74 4.76 13.23
C LEU A 150 6.21 4.91 13.66
N SER A 151 7.01 3.86 13.45
CA SER A 151 8.44 3.86 13.75
C SER A 151 9.22 4.51 12.61
N ALA A 152 10.11 5.44 12.94
CA ALA A 152 10.99 6.11 11.97
C ALA A 152 12.03 5.19 11.29
N ASP A 153 12.17 3.94 11.75
CA ASP A 153 13.26 3.03 11.35
C ASP A 153 13.01 2.25 10.04
N LEU A 154 11.98 2.58 9.26
CA LEU A 154 11.78 2.03 7.91
C LEU A 154 12.54 2.80 6.83
N THR A 155 13.62 3.50 7.19
CA THR A 155 14.61 4.04 6.24
C THR A 155 15.40 2.90 5.62
N GLY A 156 14.83 2.17 4.66
CA GLY A 156 15.58 1.16 3.93
C GLY A 156 14.80 0.07 3.19
N ILE A 157 13.46 0.07 3.21
CA ILE A 157 12.72 -0.86 2.34
C ILE A 157 12.47 -0.14 1.01
N PRO A 158 13.03 -0.62 -0.12
CA PRO A 158 12.68 -0.09 -1.44
C PRO A 158 11.17 -0.17 -1.63
N ALA A 159 10.59 0.89 -2.22
CA ALA A 159 9.17 0.93 -2.59
C ALA A 159 8.74 -0.22 -3.52
N ASP A 160 9.69 -1.04 -3.98
CA ASP A 160 9.55 -2.14 -4.91
C ASP A 160 9.17 -3.49 -4.25
N LEU A 161 8.94 -3.52 -2.93
CA LEU A 161 8.47 -4.72 -2.20
C LEU A 161 6.98 -4.73 -1.89
N THR A 162 6.19 -3.82 -2.47
CA THR A 162 4.72 -3.89 -2.36
C THR A 162 4.11 -4.95 -3.27
N VAL A 163 4.53 -6.19 -3.09
CA VAL A 163 3.65 -7.35 -3.35
C VAL A 163 2.89 -7.63 -2.05
N HIS A 164 2.04 -6.69 -1.64
CA HIS A 164 0.96 -6.98 -0.72
C HIS A 164 -0.29 -7.27 -1.55
N THR A 165 -0.29 -8.41 -2.23
CA THR A 165 -1.52 -9.01 -2.73
C THR A 165 -2.50 -9.15 -1.57
N MET A 166 -3.80 -8.99 -1.84
CA MET A 166 -4.90 -9.28 -0.88
C MET A 166 -4.72 -10.64 -0.17
N GLU A 167 -4.01 -11.56 -0.81
CA GLU A 167 -3.65 -12.87 -0.31
C GLU A 167 -2.63 -12.83 0.85
N GLY A 168 -1.62 -11.96 0.78
CA GLY A 168 -0.65 -11.73 1.86
C GLY A 168 -1.29 -11.08 3.10
N ILE A 169 -2.23 -10.14 2.90
CA ILE A 169 -3.01 -9.53 3.99
C ILE A 169 -3.95 -10.57 4.62
N ARG A 170 -4.63 -11.39 3.81
CA ARG A 170 -5.44 -12.52 4.30
C ARG A 170 -4.59 -13.56 5.04
N HIS A 171 -3.36 -13.79 4.60
CA HIS A 171 -2.43 -14.70 5.27
C HIS A 171 -2.03 -14.15 6.65
N SER A 172 -1.62 -12.88 6.72
CA SER A 172 -1.29 -12.21 7.99
C SER A 172 -2.48 -12.16 8.96
N GLN A 173 -3.70 -11.93 8.46
CA GLN A 173 -4.93 -12.01 9.25
C GLN A 173 -5.17 -13.42 9.81
N ARG A 174 -4.99 -14.47 8.99
CA ARG A 174 -5.13 -15.86 9.42
C ARG A 174 -4.08 -16.26 10.45
N GLU A 175 -2.84 -15.81 10.30
CA GLU A 175 -1.77 -16.09 11.27
C GLU A 175 -1.99 -15.40 12.60
N THR A 176 -2.42 -14.13 12.57
CA THR A 176 -2.74 -13.38 13.81
C THR A 176 -3.96 -13.97 14.51
N GLU A 177 -5.01 -14.31 13.75
CA GLU A 177 -6.21 -15.00 14.27
C GLU A 177 -5.85 -16.37 14.86
N ARG A 178 -4.97 -17.13 14.19
CA ARG A 178 -4.47 -18.42 14.68
C ARG A 178 -3.65 -18.29 15.96
N ALA A 179 -2.76 -17.30 16.05
CA ALA A 179 -1.98 -17.04 17.25
C ALA A 179 -2.87 -16.70 18.45
N TYR A 180 -3.89 -15.88 18.23
CA TYR A 180 -4.83 -15.46 19.27
C TYR A 180 -5.71 -16.63 19.78
N ILE A 181 -6.23 -17.47 18.86
CA ILE A 181 -6.98 -18.67 19.22
C ILE A 181 -6.10 -19.69 19.95
N ASN A 182 -4.84 -19.87 19.52
CA ASN A 182 -3.89 -20.76 20.19
C ASN A 182 -3.55 -20.29 21.60
N ALA A 183 -3.39 -18.98 21.83
CA ALA A 183 -3.15 -18.43 23.16
C ALA A 183 -4.35 -18.70 24.09
N ALA A 184 -5.57 -18.49 23.62
CA ALA A 184 -6.79 -18.78 24.38
C ALA A 184 -6.93 -20.29 24.68
N LEU A 185 -6.67 -21.17 23.70
CA LEU A 185 -6.75 -22.63 23.89
C LEU A 185 -5.67 -23.18 24.84
N LYS A 186 -4.46 -22.60 24.82
CA LYS A 186 -3.41 -22.93 25.80
C LYS A 186 -3.85 -22.56 27.23
N GLN A 187 -4.45 -21.38 27.40
CA GLN A 187 -4.90 -20.90 28.70
C GLN A 187 -6.07 -21.74 29.26
N THR A 188 -6.92 -22.29 28.39
CA THR A 188 -8.07 -23.12 28.78
C THR A 188 -7.83 -24.62 28.66
N LYS A 189 -6.58 -25.06 28.41
CA LYS A 189 -6.20 -26.47 28.25
C LYS A 189 -7.08 -27.23 27.24
N GLY A 190 -7.34 -26.60 26.09
CA GLY A 190 -8.16 -27.18 25.03
C GLY A 190 -9.68 -27.16 25.26
N ARG A 191 -10.15 -26.53 26.35
CA ARG A 191 -11.60 -26.43 26.65
C ARG A 191 -12.26 -25.32 25.81
N ILE A 192 -13.19 -25.72 24.94
CA ILE A 192 -13.92 -24.81 24.03
C ILE A 192 -15.19 -24.24 24.67
N ARG A 193 -15.99 -25.07 25.38
CA ARG A 193 -17.32 -24.74 25.91
C ARG A 193 -17.36 -24.74 27.44
N GLY A 194 -18.23 -23.89 28.02
CA GLY A 194 -18.49 -23.78 29.46
C GLY A 194 -17.78 -22.61 30.13
N LYS A 195 -17.99 -22.46 31.45
CA LYS A 195 -17.36 -21.42 32.28
C LYS A 195 -15.83 -21.56 32.24
N ASN A 196 -15.11 -20.50 31.86
CA ASN A 196 -13.67 -20.46 31.54
C ASN A 196 -13.26 -21.21 30.26
N GLY A 197 -14.18 -21.36 29.29
CA GLY A 197 -13.85 -21.91 27.97
C GLY A 197 -13.21 -20.88 27.03
N ALA A 198 -12.47 -21.34 26.02
CA ALA A 198 -11.80 -20.46 25.06
C ALA A 198 -12.79 -19.55 24.31
N ALA A 199 -14.02 -20.03 24.06
CA ALA A 199 -15.07 -19.22 23.44
C ALA A 199 -15.52 -18.04 24.32
N GLU A 200 -15.56 -18.23 25.64
CA GLU A 200 -15.94 -17.20 26.60
C GLU A 200 -14.83 -16.15 26.76
N LEU A 201 -13.56 -16.57 26.85
CA LEU A 201 -12.40 -15.67 26.87
C LEU A 201 -12.31 -14.83 25.59
N LEU A 202 -12.60 -15.44 24.44
CA LEU A 202 -12.60 -14.77 23.14
C LEU A 202 -13.90 -13.99 22.89
N LYS A 203 -14.87 -14.01 23.82
CA LYS A 203 -16.19 -13.36 23.72
C LYS A 203 -16.96 -13.70 22.42
N ILE A 204 -16.83 -14.93 21.93
CA ILE A 204 -17.50 -15.42 20.72
C ILE A 204 -18.35 -16.65 21.00
N LYS A 205 -19.36 -16.90 20.17
CA LYS A 205 -20.17 -18.12 20.28
C LYS A 205 -19.28 -19.37 20.09
N PRO A 206 -19.46 -20.45 20.87
CA PRO A 206 -18.63 -21.64 20.74
C PRO A 206 -18.67 -22.28 19.35
N THR A 207 -19.81 -22.22 18.67
CA THR A 207 -19.98 -22.70 17.28
C THR A 207 -19.17 -21.87 16.28
N THR A 208 -19.02 -20.57 16.51
CA THR A 208 -18.18 -19.68 15.70
C THR A 208 -16.70 -19.96 15.93
N LEU A 209 -16.29 -20.25 17.16
CA LEU A 209 -14.92 -20.67 17.48
C LEU A 209 -14.57 -22.00 16.81
N GLU A 210 -15.46 -23.00 16.88
CA GLU A 210 -15.28 -24.32 16.24
C GLU A 210 -15.13 -24.19 14.71
N SER A 211 -15.95 -23.34 14.07
CA SER A 211 -15.85 -23.07 12.64
C SER A 211 -14.53 -22.36 12.26
N LYS A 212 -14.07 -21.40 13.08
CA LYS A 212 -12.78 -20.71 12.88
C LYS A 212 -11.59 -21.66 13.06
N MET A 213 -11.64 -22.55 14.05
CA MET A 213 -10.61 -23.58 14.28
C MET A 213 -10.51 -24.56 13.11
N ALA A 214 -11.63 -25.02 12.57
CA ALA A 214 -11.66 -25.90 11.41
C ALA A 214 -11.05 -25.22 10.17
N ARG A 215 -11.40 -23.95 9.92
CA ARG A 215 -10.86 -23.16 8.80
C ARG A 215 -9.36 -22.88 8.91
N LEU A 216 -8.85 -22.73 10.13
CA LEU A 216 -7.44 -22.43 10.41
C LEU A 216 -6.60 -23.70 10.70
N HIS A 217 -7.17 -24.90 10.55
CA HIS A 217 -6.53 -26.18 10.85
C HIS A 217 -5.91 -26.23 12.25
N ILE A 218 -6.66 -25.78 13.26
CA ILE A 218 -6.25 -25.80 14.68
C ILE A 218 -6.95 -26.97 15.36
N ASN A 219 -6.18 -27.95 15.85
CA ASN A 219 -6.71 -29.09 16.58
C ASN A 219 -6.71 -28.80 18.09
N ARG A 220 -7.86 -28.98 18.74
CA ARG A 220 -7.98 -28.79 20.20
C ARG A 220 -7.22 -29.85 21.00
N MET A 221 -6.98 -31.03 20.42
CA MET A 221 -6.27 -32.14 21.05
C MET A 221 -4.81 -31.76 21.36
N ASP A 222 -4.21 -30.89 20.54
CA ASP A 222 -2.81 -30.43 20.72
C ASP A 222 -2.62 -29.59 22.00
N PHE A 223 -3.72 -29.15 22.61
CA PHE A 223 -3.74 -28.31 23.81
C PHE A 223 -4.38 -29.02 25.02
N MET A 224 -4.82 -30.26 24.86
CA MET A 224 -5.19 -31.14 25.97
C MET A 224 -3.93 -31.89 26.42
N GLN A 225 -3.41 -31.57 27.60
CA GLN A 225 -2.45 -32.47 28.25
C GLN A 225 -3.19 -33.73 28.73
N PRO A 226 -2.53 -34.91 28.76
CA PRO A 226 -3.11 -36.14 29.31
C PRO A 226 -3.54 -35.97 30.78
#